data_AF-A0AAD9L0U3-F1
#
_entry.id   AF-A0AAD9L0U3-F1
#
_cell.length_a   1.000
_cell.length_b   1.000
_cell.length_c   1.000
_cell.angle_alpha   90.00
_cell.angle_beta   90.00
_cell.angle_gamma   90.00
#
_symmetry.space_group_name_H-M   'P 1'
#
loop_
_entity.id
_entity.type
_entity.pdbx_description
1 polymer ?
#
loop_
_entity_poly.entity_id
_entity_poly.type
_entity_poly.pdbx_seq_one_letter_code
_entity_poly.pdbx_strand_id
1 'polypeptide(L)'
;MLTILLNRLKPLAEEIIVEEQAGFRPGRSTTEQIFNLRVLCEKYLQHQQDLYHIFIDLKKAFDRVWHAALWATMRHFNINANLIIMIQNLYDKATSAVYLNDSIGDWFKTTVGVRQDCVLSHTLQHLLGENYD
;
A
#
# COMPACT_ATOMS: atom_id res chain seq x y z
N MET A 1 -7.85 -18.96 0.84
CA MET A 1 -6.98 -18.58 1.98
C MET A 1 -6.66 -17.09 2.00
N LEU A 2 -6.01 -16.52 0.96
CA LEU A 2 -5.65 -15.09 0.93
C LEU A 2 -6.86 -14.15 1.05
N THR A 3 -7.97 -14.48 0.41
CA THR A 3 -9.24 -13.74 0.54
C THR A 3 -9.77 -13.71 1.98
N ILE A 4 -9.57 -14.77 2.75
CA ILE A 4 -9.99 -14.82 4.16
C ILE A 4 -9.14 -13.87 5.00
N LEU A 5 -7.82 -13.86 4.77
CA LEU A 5 -6.91 -12.91 5.42
C LEU A 5 -7.27 -11.46 5.04
N LEU A 6 -7.58 -11.21 3.76
CA LEU A 6 -7.99 -9.90 3.28
C LEU A 6 -9.28 -9.45 3.98
N ASN A 7 -10.30 -10.31 4.02
CA ASN A 7 -11.58 -9.97 4.65
C ASN A 7 -11.45 -9.67 6.16
N ARG A 8 -10.42 -10.19 6.82
CA ARG A 8 -10.10 -9.88 8.22
C ARG A 8 -9.27 -8.61 8.36
N LEU A 9 -8.34 -8.36 7.45
CA LEU A 9 -7.43 -7.22 7.50
C LEU A 9 -8.09 -5.93 6.99
N LYS A 10 -8.88 -6.02 5.92
CA LYS A 10 -9.44 -4.87 5.22
C LYS A 10 -10.30 -3.96 6.12
N PRO A 11 -11.23 -4.48 6.95
CA PRO A 11 -12.01 -3.61 7.84
C PRO A 11 -11.13 -2.81 8.80
N LEU A 12 -10.10 -3.46 9.37
CA LEU A 12 -9.13 -2.80 10.25
C LEU A 12 -8.32 -1.75 9.49
N ALA A 13 -7.88 -2.07 8.27
CA ALA A 13 -7.14 -1.12 7.44
C ALA A 13 -7.98 0.09 7.06
N GLU A 14 -9.28 -0.07 6.77
CA GLU A 14 -10.17 1.07 6.45
C GLU A 14 -10.40 2.01 7.65
N GLU A 15 -10.26 1.51 8.88
CA GLU A 15 -10.30 2.35 10.10
C GLU A 15 -8.98 3.10 10.35
N ILE A 16 -7.87 2.58 9.82
CA ILE A 16 -6.53 3.15 9.98
C ILE A 16 -6.24 4.18 8.89
N ILE A 17 -6.60 3.86 7.65
CA ILE A 17 -6.25 4.65 6.46
C ILE A 17 -6.99 5.99 6.47
N VAL A 18 -6.24 7.09 6.35
CA VAL A 18 -6.80 8.45 6.33
C VAL A 18 -7.77 8.67 5.17
N GLU A 19 -8.65 9.65 5.32
CA GLU A 19 -9.72 9.96 4.37
C GLU A 19 -9.17 10.37 2.99
N GLU A 20 -8.06 11.10 3.00
CA GLU A 20 -7.37 11.63 1.83
C GLU A 20 -6.78 10.52 0.95
N GLN A 21 -6.46 9.37 1.55
CA GLN A 21 -5.96 8.21 0.84
C GLN A 21 -7.12 7.52 0.10
N ALA A 22 -7.21 7.79 -1.20
CA ALA A 22 -8.26 7.26 -2.08
C ALA A 22 -7.85 6.02 -2.89
N GLY A 23 -6.56 5.67 -2.94
CA GLY A 23 -6.05 4.56 -3.76
C GLY A 23 -6.71 3.24 -3.39
N PHE A 24 -7.14 2.44 -4.38
CA PHE A 24 -7.69 1.07 -4.22
C PHE A 24 -8.78 0.88 -3.15
N ARG A 25 -9.51 1.94 -2.78
CA ARG A 25 -10.59 1.91 -1.78
C ARG A 25 -11.96 1.87 -2.44
N PRO A 26 -12.91 1.08 -1.91
CA PRO A 26 -14.27 1.05 -2.43
C PRO A 26 -14.95 2.40 -2.20
N GLY A 27 -15.64 2.90 -3.23
CA GLY A 27 -16.36 4.19 -3.15
C GLY A 27 -15.49 5.42 -3.36
N ARG A 28 -14.17 5.27 -3.53
CA ARG A 28 -13.24 6.36 -3.86
C ARG A 28 -12.84 6.32 -5.32
N SER A 29 -12.55 7.48 -5.88
CA SER A 29 -12.07 7.58 -7.26
C SER A 29 -11.08 8.71 -7.45
N THR A 30 -10.23 8.59 -8.47
CA THR A 30 -9.32 9.68 -8.87
C THR A 30 -10.09 10.95 -9.26
N THR A 31 -11.33 10.83 -9.72
CA THR A 31 -12.20 11.97 -10.05
C THR A 31 -12.46 12.86 -8.84
N GLU A 32 -12.72 12.27 -7.67
CA GLU A 32 -12.91 13.01 -6.41
C GLU A 32 -11.63 13.75 -6.00
N GLN A 33 -10.48 13.10 -6.13
CA GLN A 33 -9.17 13.70 -5.81
C GLN A 33 -8.82 14.86 -6.76
N ILE A 34 -9.09 14.70 -8.07
CA ILE A 34 -8.94 15.78 -9.06
C ILE A 34 -9.88 16.94 -8.74
N PHE A 35 -11.13 16.64 -8.34
CA PHE A 35 -12.08 17.66 -7.93
C PHE A 35 -11.59 18.45 -6.71
N ASN A 36 -11.13 17.77 -5.66
CA ASN A 36 -10.56 18.40 -4.46
C ASN A 36 -9.39 19.33 -4.81
N LEU A 37 -8.46 18.85 -5.64
CA LEU A 37 -7.33 19.65 -6.12
C LEU A 37 -7.81 20.90 -6.89
N ARG A 38 -8.80 20.74 -7.77
CA ARG A 38 -9.37 21.85 -8.54
C ARG A 38 -10.01 22.90 -7.65
N VAL A 39 -10.80 22.49 -6.65
CA VAL A 39 -11.44 23.40 -5.69
C VAL A 39 -10.39 24.19 -4.91
N LEU A 40 -9.29 23.55 -4.50
CA LEU A 40 -8.17 24.25 -3.84
C LEU A 40 -7.55 25.30 -4.77
N CYS A 41 -7.25 24.94 -6.02
CA CYS A 41 -6.71 25.88 -7.01
C CYS A 41 -7.64 27.08 -7.23
N GLU A 42 -8.94 26.84 -7.42
CA GLU A 42 -9.94 27.90 -7.64
C GLU A 42 -10.05 28.83 -6.43
N LYS A 43 -10.00 28.30 -5.21
CA LYS A 43 -10.07 29.09 -3.97
C LYS A 43 -8.86 30.03 -3.81
N TYR A 44 -7.65 29.53 -4.02
CA TYR A 44 -6.44 30.37 -3.89
C TYR A 44 -6.35 31.42 -5.00
N LEU A 45 -6.78 31.06 -6.23
CA LEU A 45 -6.90 32.01 -7.33
C LEU A 45 -7.87 33.14 -7.02
N GLN A 46 -9.04 32.84 -6.42
CA GLN A 46 -10.02 33.84 -6.00
C GLN A 46 -9.48 34.83 -4.97
N HIS A 47 -8.61 34.36 -4.07
CA HIS A 47 -8.00 35.20 -3.02
C HIS A 47 -6.68 35.85 -3.45
N GLN A 48 -6.25 35.69 -4.71
CA GLN A 48 -4.96 36.18 -5.21
C GLN A 48 -3.78 35.70 -4.34
N GLN A 49 -3.86 34.47 -3.85
CA GLN A 49 -2.82 33.85 -3.04
C GLN A 49 -2.08 32.79 -3.86
N ASP A 50 -0.78 32.65 -3.60
CA ASP A 50 0.02 31.61 -4.21
C ASP A 50 -0.32 30.23 -3.62
N LEU A 51 -0.42 29.23 -4.48
CA LEU A 51 -0.60 27.83 -4.12
C LEU A 51 0.50 27.00 -4.78
N TYR A 52 1.20 26.21 -3.98
CA TYR A 52 2.27 25.32 -4.46
C TYR A 52 1.88 23.86 -4.24
N HIS A 53 2.08 23.03 -5.26
CA HIS A 53 1.82 21.59 -5.20
C HIS A 53 3.12 20.80 -5.33
N ILE A 54 3.28 19.76 -4.51
CA ILE A 54 4.38 18.82 -4.58
C ILE A 54 3.80 17.44 -4.95
N PHE A 55 4.24 16.91 -6.08
CA PHE A 55 3.85 15.58 -6.54
C PHE A 55 5.00 14.60 -6.27
N ILE A 56 4.73 13.57 -5.47
CA ILE A 56 5.70 12.54 -5.10
C ILE A 56 5.25 11.21 -5.71
N ASP A 57 6.13 10.58 -6.49
CA ASP A 57 5.92 9.23 -7.02
C ASP A 57 6.98 8.28 -6.47
N LEU A 58 6.52 7.15 -5.90
CA LEU A 58 7.39 6.16 -5.30
C LEU A 58 7.82 5.12 -6.34
N LYS A 59 9.10 5.17 -6.74
CA LYS A 59 9.68 4.20 -7.67
C LYS A 59 9.55 2.77 -7.14
N LYS A 60 8.80 1.93 -7.85
CA LYS A 60 8.59 0.51 -7.54
C LYS A 60 8.03 0.28 -6.12
N ALA A 61 6.98 1.01 -5.75
CA ALA A 61 6.38 0.97 -4.41
C ALA A 61 6.14 -0.46 -3.89
N PHE A 62 5.53 -1.33 -4.71
CA PHE A 62 5.25 -2.71 -4.32
C PHE A 62 6.50 -3.58 -4.18
N ASP A 63 7.52 -3.38 -5.02
CA ASP A 63 8.73 -4.23 -5.01
C ASP A 63 9.68 -3.86 -3.86
N ARG A 64 9.49 -2.70 -3.24
CA ARG A 64 10.42 -2.12 -2.25
C ARG A 64 9.90 -2.12 -0.82
N VAL A 65 8.73 -2.72 -0.57
CA VAL A 65 8.17 -2.87 0.78
C VAL A 65 9.16 -3.62 1.68
N TRP A 66 9.66 -2.95 2.72
CA TRP A 66 10.49 -3.63 3.70
C TRP A 66 9.59 -4.39 4.68
N HIS A 67 9.69 -5.73 4.67
CA HIS A 67 8.82 -6.58 5.48
C HIS A 67 8.90 -6.23 6.97
N ALA A 68 10.10 -5.97 7.50
CA ALA A 68 10.26 -5.62 8.92
C ALA A 68 9.50 -4.33 9.29
N ALA A 69 9.55 -3.31 8.43
CA ALA A 69 8.78 -2.08 8.61
C ALA A 69 7.28 -2.37 8.55
N LEU A 70 6.81 -3.14 7.56
CA LEU A 70 5.40 -3.53 7.45
C LEU A 70 4.91 -4.24 8.73
N TRP A 71 5.69 -5.18 9.28
CA TRP A 71 5.32 -5.87 10.53
C TRP A 71 5.29 -4.92 11.72
N ALA A 72 6.25 -3.99 11.81
CA ALA A 72 6.27 -2.98 12.87
C ALA A 72 5.04 -2.06 12.78
N THR A 73 4.70 -1.61 11.57
CA THR A 73 3.50 -0.81 11.29
C THR A 73 2.22 -1.54 11.70
N MET A 74 2.06 -2.81 11.32
CA MET A 74 0.86 -3.58 11.69
C MET A 74 0.74 -3.75 13.21
N ARG A 75 1.86 -3.89 13.93
CA ARG A 75 1.87 -3.93 15.40
C ARG A 75 1.54 -2.56 16.00
N HIS A 76 2.05 -1.48 15.41
CA HIS A 76 1.78 -0.11 15.84
C HIS A 76 0.27 0.19 15.82
N PHE A 77 -0.42 -0.23 14.76
CA PHE A 77 -1.88 -0.11 14.64
C PHE A 77 -2.67 -1.19 15.38
N ASN A 78 -2.05 -1.93 16.31
CA ASN A 78 -2.71 -2.96 17.14
C ASN A 78 -3.44 -4.06 16.35
N ILE A 79 -2.98 -4.38 15.13
CA ILE A 79 -3.52 -5.51 14.37
C ILE A 79 -3.21 -6.81 15.11
N ASN A 80 -4.19 -7.72 15.19
CA ASN A 80 -4.08 -8.96 15.94
C ASN A 80 -2.80 -9.75 15.59
N ALA A 81 -2.02 -10.14 16.60
CA ALA A 81 -0.73 -10.81 16.42
C ALA A 81 -0.83 -12.11 15.57
N ASN A 82 -1.89 -12.90 15.72
CA ASN A 82 -2.07 -14.11 14.92
C ASN A 82 -2.27 -13.78 13.43
N LEU A 83 -2.97 -12.68 13.12
CA LEU A 83 -3.13 -12.20 11.75
C LEU A 83 -1.80 -11.76 11.15
N ILE A 84 -0.98 -11.03 11.94
CA ILE A 84 0.37 -10.62 11.54
C ILE A 84 1.24 -11.85 11.25
N ILE A 85 1.26 -12.85 12.14
CA ILE A 85 2.03 -14.09 11.97
C ILE A 85 1.59 -14.84 10.70
N MET A 86 0.28 -14.96 10.46
CA MET A 86 -0.22 -15.61 9.25
C MET A 86 0.25 -14.90 7.98
N ILE A 87 0.28 -13.56 7.97
CA ILE A 87 0.74 -12.78 6.82
C ILE A 87 2.27 -12.89 6.69
N GLN A 88 3.03 -12.82 7.79
CA GLN A 88 4.49 -13.04 7.81
C GLN A 88 4.87 -14.38 7.17
N ASN A 89 4.13 -15.44 7.51
CA ASN A 89 4.37 -16.77 6.96
C ASN A 89 4.17 -16.85 5.43
N LEU A 90 3.41 -15.94 4.82
CA LEU A 90 3.30 -15.85 3.35
C LEU A 90 4.61 -15.37 2.70
N TYR A 91 5.44 -14.62 3.44
CA TYR A 91 6.64 -13.98 2.92
C TYR A 91 7.94 -14.64 3.41
N ASP A 92 7.95 -15.32 4.57
CA ASP A 92 9.17 -15.85 5.20
C ASP A 92 10.01 -16.78 4.28
N LYS A 93 9.32 -17.61 3.49
CA LYS A 93 9.93 -18.56 2.55
C LYS A 93 9.68 -18.18 1.08
N ALA A 94 9.25 -16.95 0.82
CA ALA A 94 9.02 -16.50 -0.54
C ALA A 94 10.35 -16.48 -1.31
N THR A 95 10.33 -17.05 -2.51
CA THR A 95 11.44 -17.05 -3.46
C THR A 95 10.95 -16.53 -4.80
N SER A 96 11.87 -16.04 -5.61
CA SER A 96 11.61 -15.52 -6.95
C SER A 96 12.73 -15.97 -7.88
N ALA A 97 12.42 -16.03 -9.17
CA ALA A 97 13.38 -16.29 -10.24
C ALA A 97 13.05 -15.38 -11.44
N VAL A 98 14.04 -15.10 -12.26
CA VAL A 98 13.85 -14.32 -13.49
C VAL A 98 13.37 -15.24 -14.60
N TYR A 99 12.25 -14.90 -15.24
CA TYR A 99 11.77 -15.58 -16.44
C TYR A 99 12.13 -14.77 -17.67
N LEU A 100 12.91 -15.34 -18.60
CA LEU A 100 13.33 -14.69 -19.83
C LEU A 100 13.49 -15.72 -20.95
N ASN A 101 12.93 -15.44 -22.14
CA ASN A 101 13.03 -16.30 -23.33
C ASN A 101 12.67 -17.78 -23.04
N ASP A 102 11.56 -18.01 -22.34
CA ASP A 102 11.09 -19.34 -21.93
C ASP A 102 12.05 -20.14 -21.03
N SER A 103 13.02 -19.45 -20.42
CA SER A 103 13.92 -20.01 -19.42
C SER A 103 13.70 -19.37 -18.06
N ILE A 104 13.77 -20.21 -17.02
CA ILE A 104 13.74 -19.78 -15.61
C ILE A 104 15.19 -19.77 -15.11
N GLY A 105 15.63 -18.62 -14.62
CA GLY A 105 16.94 -18.46 -13.99
C GLY A 105 17.01 -19.05 -12.58
N ASP A 106 18.11 -18.76 -11.89
CA ASP A 106 18.30 -19.23 -10.51
C ASP A 106 17.28 -18.61 -9.54
N TRP A 107 16.85 -19.43 -8.58
CA TRP A 107 15.95 -19.01 -7.51
C TRP A 107 16.72 -18.23 -6.44
N PHE A 108 16.15 -17.11 -6.01
CA PHE A 108 16.65 -16.30 -4.91
C PHE A 108 15.56 -16.01 -3.88
N LYS A 109 15.96 -15.78 -2.63
CA LYS A 109 15.02 -15.42 -1.55
C LYS A 109 14.48 -14.00 -1.76
N THR A 110 13.18 -13.83 -1.62
CA THR A 110 12.52 -12.52 -1.68
C THR A 110 12.55 -11.87 -0.31
N THR A 111 13.38 -10.83 -0.14
CA THR A 111 13.58 -10.15 1.16
C THR A 111 12.83 -8.83 1.28
N VAL A 112 12.29 -8.32 0.16
CA VAL A 112 11.53 -7.08 0.06
C VAL A 112 10.39 -7.27 -0.93
N GLY A 113 9.42 -6.38 -0.82
CA GLY A 113 8.29 -6.26 -1.72
C GLY A 113 7.11 -7.14 -1.32
N VAL A 114 5.93 -6.71 -1.75
CA VAL A 114 4.71 -7.50 -1.71
C VAL A 114 4.42 -8.03 -3.11
N ARG A 115 3.77 -9.19 -3.20
CA ARG A 115 3.54 -9.84 -4.50
C ARG A 115 2.57 -9.02 -5.34
N GLN A 116 2.99 -8.50 -6.49
CA GLN A 116 2.08 -7.83 -7.42
C GLN A 116 0.95 -8.78 -7.84
N ASP A 117 -0.24 -8.23 -8.11
CA ASP A 117 -1.49 -8.97 -8.42
C ASP A 117 -2.02 -9.89 -7.30
N CYS A 118 -1.46 -9.80 -6.09
CA CYS A 118 -2.05 -10.44 -4.92
C CYS A 118 -3.13 -9.55 -4.30
N VAL A 119 -4.26 -10.16 -3.94
CA VAL A 119 -5.42 -9.48 -3.33
C VAL A 119 -5.09 -8.76 -2.01
N LEU A 120 -4.00 -9.12 -1.32
CA LEU A 120 -3.56 -8.49 -0.07
C LEU A 120 -2.62 -7.30 -0.29
N SER A 121 -1.95 -7.22 -1.44
CA SER A 121 -0.78 -6.35 -1.60
C SER A 121 -1.11 -4.87 -1.52
N HIS A 122 -2.26 -4.45 -2.05
CA HIS A 122 -2.72 -3.07 -1.93
C HIS A 122 -2.97 -2.67 -0.47
N THR A 123 -3.67 -3.51 0.30
CA THR A 123 -3.94 -3.25 1.72
C THR A 123 -2.64 -3.22 2.55
N LEU A 124 -1.69 -4.10 2.27
CA LEU A 124 -0.39 -4.09 2.95
C LEU A 124 0.44 -2.84 2.59
N GLN A 125 0.40 -2.40 1.32
CA GLN A 125 1.07 -1.20 0.87
C GLN A 125 0.49 0.06 1.53
N HIS A 126 -0.84 0.17 1.62
CA HIS A 126 -1.48 1.29 2.29
C HIS A 126 -1.09 1.37 3.75
N LEU A 127 -1.23 0.25 4.50
CA LEU A 127 -0.86 0.22 5.91
C LEU A 127 0.55 0.73 6.14
N LEU A 128 1.53 0.34 5.31
CA LEU A 128 2.89 0.84 5.42
C LEU A 128 2.98 2.36 5.18
N GLY A 129 2.20 2.90 4.25
CA GLY A 129 2.13 4.32 3.94
C GLY A 129 1.66 5.17 5.12
N GLU A 130 0.66 4.70 5.86
CA GLU A 130 0.06 5.45 6.99
C GLU A 130 0.98 5.58 8.22
N ASN A 131 2.11 4.86 8.28
CA ASN A 131 3.04 4.95 9.43
C ASN A 131 4.00 6.16 9.33
N TYR A 132 3.88 6.97 8.28
CA TYR A 132 4.77 8.10 8.01
C TYR A 132 4.05 9.45 7.98
N ASP A 133 2.77 9.47 8.33
CA ASP A 133 1.95 10.68 8.49
C ASP A 133 1.84 11.13 9.95
#